data_AF-A0A9P6TDX5-F1
#
_entry.id   AF-A0A9P6TDX5-F1
#
_cell.length_a   1.000
_cell.length_b   1.000
_cell.length_c   1.000
_cell.angle_alpha   90.00
_cell.angle_beta   90.00
_cell.angle_gamma   90.00
#
_symmetry.space_group_name_H-M   'P 1'
#
loop_
_entity.id
_entity.type
_entity.pdbx_description
1 polymer ?
#
loop_
_entity_poly.entity_id
_entity_poly.type
_entity_poly.pdbx_seq_one_letter_code
_entity_poly.pdbx_strand_id
1 'polypeptide(L)'
;MEWKGSAKKQNKTVSEWLPDHNTPYCESVTDFIKYLIGWINKETSDPCSPTLVEISKLPQESPSVILDDTQIFQSNLEPEAILETNTKLPPQQKASWFQNRQLFLHELASFGISSATLDWKHSPESPWNSVLLACVAKHYEWAKSQGAFSMYPINIEHTSKLMCLGTLERWLRGHTDEMCRTLKNPHLNSIHKKLQQQRSVSLQRMIPITSP
;
A
#
# COMPACT_ATOMS: atom_id res chain seq x y z
N MET A 1 11.37 -0.60 20.35
CA MET A 1 10.31 -0.12 21.27
C MET A 1 9.13 -1.06 21.09
N GLU A 2 8.68 -1.76 22.13
CA GLU A 2 7.62 -2.79 22.04
C GLU A 2 6.27 -2.22 21.59
N TRP A 3 5.67 -2.87 20.58
CA TRP A 3 4.28 -2.70 20.16
C TRP A 3 3.33 -3.12 21.30
N LYS A 4 2.78 -2.15 22.05
CA LYS A 4 1.84 -2.40 23.16
C LYS A 4 0.42 -1.96 22.82
N GLY A 5 -0.30 -2.81 22.07
CA GLY A 5 -1.73 -2.67 21.84
C GLY A 5 -2.27 -3.68 20.82
N SER A 6 -3.50 -4.16 20.97
CA SER A 6 -4.16 -4.89 19.90
C SER A 6 -4.50 -3.91 18.77
N ALA A 7 -4.18 -4.24 17.51
CA ALA A 7 -4.53 -3.41 16.36
C ALA A 7 -6.03 -3.05 16.33
N LYS A 8 -6.89 -3.93 16.88
CA LYS A 8 -8.33 -3.67 17.06
C LYS A 8 -8.61 -2.42 17.92
N LYS A 9 -7.84 -2.20 18.99
CA LYS A 9 -8.01 -1.05 19.89
C LYS A 9 -7.57 0.26 19.25
N GLN A 10 -6.45 0.24 18.51
CA GLN A 10 -5.96 1.41 17.78
C GLN A 10 -6.83 1.71 16.56
N ASN A 11 -7.28 0.69 15.83
CA ASN A 11 -8.17 0.91 14.69
C ASN A 11 -9.54 1.45 15.12
N LYS A 12 -9.98 1.18 16.36
CA LYS A 12 -11.18 1.79 16.94
C LYS A 12 -11.05 3.31 17.14
N THR A 13 -9.85 3.84 17.41
CA THR A 13 -9.69 5.29 17.60
C THR A 13 -9.75 6.06 16.29
N VAL A 14 -9.53 5.38 15.16
CA VAL A 14 -9.59 6.00 13.82
C VAL A 14 -10.87 5.65 13.06
N SER A 15 -11.69 4.72 13.56
CA SER A 15 -12.94 4.31 12.88
C SER A 15 -14.02 5.38 12.88
N GLU A 16 -13.90 6.41 13.73
CA GLU A 16 -14.86 7.53 13.77
C GLU A 16 -14.72 8.46 12.56
N TRP A 17 -13.53 8.53 11.94
CA TRP A 17 -13.24 9.46 10.85
C TRP A 17 -12.68 8.81 9.58
N LEU A 18 -12.25 7.54 9.65
CA LEU A 18 -11.90 6.76 8.47
C LEU A 18 -13.10 5.96 7.97
N PRO A 19 -13.27 5.82 6.64
CA PRO A 19 -14.30 4.96 6.08
C PRO A 19 -14.06 3.49 6.46
N ASP A 20 -15.09 2.67 6.34
CA ASP A 20 -14.95 1.24 6.60
C ASP A 20 -13.86 0.60 5.73
N HIS A 21 -13.18 -0.40 6.30
CA HIS A 21 -12.03 -1.05 5.67
C HIS A 21 -12.33 -1.78 4.35
N ASN A 22 -13.60 -2.10 4.10
CA ASN A 22 -14.11 -2.76 2.90
C ASN A 22 -14.71 -1.78 1.89
N THR A 23 -14.51 -0.48 2.06
CA THR A 23 -14.93 0.51 1.06
C THR A 23 -14.01 0.46 -0.16
N PRO A 24 -14.51 0.78 -1.37
CA PRO A 24 -13.71 0.85 -2.59
C PRO A 24 -12.48 1.77 -2.49
N TYR A 25 -12.57 2.81 -1.66
CA TYR A 25 -11.45 3.71 -1.34
C TYR A 25 -10.33 2.99 -0.57
N CYS A 26 -10.68 2.22 0.46
CA CYS A 26 -9.69 1.47 1.22
C CYS A 26 -9.04 0.37 0.37
N GLU A 27 -9.82 -0.25 -0.52
CA GLU A 27 -9.32 -1.21 -1.49
C GLU A 27 -8.35 -0.57 -2.47
N SER A 28 -8.69 0.58 -3.07
CA SER A 28 -7.79 1.28 -4.00
C SER A 28 -6.49 1.72 -3.34
N VAL A 29 -6.54 2.24 -2.11
CA VAL A 29 -5.35 2.60 -1.32
C VAL A 29 -4.48 1.36 -1.06
N THR A 30 -5.11 0.25 -0.65
CA THR A 30 -4.41 -1.01 -0.35
C THR A 30 -3.76 -1.62 -1.59
N ASP A 31 -4.47 -1.63 -2.72
CA ASP A 31 -3.96 -2.14 -3.99
C ASP A 31 -2.80 -1.27 -4.50
N PHE A 32 -2.90 0.05 -4.33
CA PHE A 32 -1.87 0.97 -4.75
C PHE A 32 -0.57 0.80 -3.96
N ILE A 33 -0.63 0.74 -2.62
CA ILE A 33 0.60 0.52 -1.83
C ILE A 33 1.25 -0.81 -2.18
N LYS A 34 0.46 -1.88 -2.30
CA LYS A 34 0.95 -3.20 -2.71
C LYS A 34 1.66 -3.14 -4.06
N TYR A 35 1.06 -2.46 -5.02
CA TYR A 35 1.67 -2.30 -6.33
C TYR A 35 2.99 -1.52 -6.27
N LEU A 36 3.03 -0.39 -5.55
CA LEU A 36 4.24 0.43 -5.41
C LEU A 36 5.41 -0.36 -4.80
N ILE A 37 5.15 -1.13 -3.74
CA ILE A 37 6.17 -1.95 -3.07
C ILE A 37 6.44 -3.29 -3.78
N GLY A 38 5.84 -3.53 -4.95
CA GLY A 38 6.07 -4.74 -5.75
C GLY A 38 5.39 -6.01 -5.21
N TRP A 39 4.40 -5.86 -4.32
CA TRP A 39 3.60 -6.95 -3.77
C TRP A 39 2.43 -7.35 -4.69
N ILE A 40 2.75 -7.77 -5.91
CA ILE A 40 1.77 -7.97 -6.98
C ILE A 40 1.26 -9.44 -7.03
N ASN A 41 2.01 -10.40 -6.50
CA ASN A 41 1.66 -11.83 -6.56
C ASN A 41 1.45 -12.45 -5.17
N LYS A 42 0.54 -13.42 -5.05
CA LYS A 42 0.27 -14.14 -3.79
C LYS A 42 1.43 -15.02 -3.30
N GLU A 43 2.39 -15.30 -4.17
CA GLU A 43 3.56 -16.14 -3.90
C GLU A 43 4.79 -15.34 -3.48
N THR A 44 4.77 -14.00 -3.61
CA THR A 44 5.86 -13.19 -3.08
C THR A 44 5.78 -13.21 -1.56
N SER A 45 6.81 -13.78 -0.93
CA SER A 45 7.09 -13.57 0.49
C SER A 45 7.10 -12.07 0.80
N ASP A 46 6.75 -11.71 2.02
CA ASP A 46 6.79 -10.32 2.47
C ASP A 46 8.16 -9.70 2.07
N PRO A 47 8.16 -8.51 1.46
CA PRO A 47 9.40 -7.82 1.10
C PRO A 47 10.33 -7.75 2.31
N CYS A 48 11.65 -7.91 2.11
CA CYS A 48 12.60 -7.79 3.21
C CYS A 48 12.41 -6.44 3.93
N SER A 49 12.46 -6.46 5.26
CA SER A 49 12.51 -5.24 6.07
C SER A 49 13.72 -4.39 5.66
N PRO A 50 13.65 -3.06 5.84
CA PRO A 50 14.76 -2.18 5.48
C PRO A 50 16.04 -2.52 6.24
N THR A 51 17.17 -2.26 5.60
CA THR A 51 18.48 -2.38 6.25
C THR A 51 18.75 -1.21 7.18
N LEU A 52 19.62 -1.39 8.18
CA LEU A 52 20.05 -0.29 9.06
C LEU A 52 20.70 0.88 8.28
N VAL A 53 21.37 0.56 7.17
CA VAL A 53 21.98 1.55 6.29
C VAL A 53 20.93 2.40 5.60
N GLU A 54 19.84 1.80 5.12
CA GLU A 54 18.73 2.56 4.54
C GLU A 54 18.02 3.40 5.61
N ILE A 55 17.80 2.85 6.80
CA ILE A 55 17.20 3.61 7.93
C ILE A 55 18.05 4.83 8.27
N SER A 56 19.39 4.74 8.23
CA SER A 56 20.27 5.88 8.49
C SER A 56 20.22 6.99 7.43
N LYS A 57 19.67 6.71 6.25
CA LYS A 57 19.54 7.67 5.14
C LYS A 57 18.18 8.34 5.10
N LEU A 58 17.31 8.06 6.07
CA LEU A 58 15.98 8.66 6.09
C LEU A 58 16.07 10.19 6.01
N PRO A 59 15.17 10.81 5.22
CA PRO A 59 15.07 12.26 5.17
C PRO A 59 14.89 12.84 6.57
N GLN A 60 15.45 14.03 6.80
CA GLN A 60 15.23 14.76 8.05
C GLN A 60 13.90 15.53 8.02
N GLU A 61 13.29 15.61 6.84
CA GLU A 61 12.00 16.19 6.58
C GLU A 61 10.88 15.45 7.31
N SER A 62 9.93 16.21 7.84
CA SER A 62 8.75 15.61 8.47
C SER A 62 7.84 14.94 7.42
N PRO A 63 7.08 13.90 7.81
CA PRO A 63 6.08 13.27 6.94
C PRO A 63 5.10 14.27 6.31
N SER A 64 4.71 15.32 7.04
CA SER A 64 3.83 16.38 6.53
C SER A 64 4.46 17.17 5.38
N VAL A 65 5.76 17.46 5.46
CA VAL A 65 6.49 18.16 4.39
C VAL A 65 6.59 17.28 3.14
N ILE A 66 6.93 16.00 3.32
CA ILE A 66 6.98 15.02 2.23
C ILE A 66 5.63 14.91 1.53
N LEU A 67 4.54 14.91 2.30
CA LEU A 67 3.17 14.77 1.83
C LEU A 67 2.70 15.96 0.97
N ASP A 68 3.24 17.15 1.23
CA ASP A 68 2.89 18.39 0.51
C ASP A 68 3.86 18.75 -0.62
N ASP A 69 5.02 18.12 -0.67
CA ASP A 69 5.99 18.31 -1.75
C ASP A 69 5.55 17.65 -3.06
N THR A 70 5.27 18.45 -4.09
CA THR A 70 4.87 17.98 -5.42
C THR A 70 5.99 18.02 -6.46
N GLN A 71 7.23 18.37 -6.09
CA GLN A 71 8.31 18.60 -7.05
C GLN A 71 8.64 17.35 -7.88
N ILE A 72 8.56 16.17 -7.26
CA ILE A 72 8.82 14.89 -7.94
C ILE A 72 7.94 14.66 -9.17
N PHE A 73 6.71 15.20 -9.18
CA PHE A 73 5.77 15.02 -10.28
C PHE A 73 6.07 15.89 -11.50
N GLN A 74 7.04 16.81 -11.38
CA GLN A 74 7.56 17.60 -12.49
C GLN A 74 8.76 16.91 -13.16
N SER A 75 9.24 15.80 -12.61
CA SER A 75 10.36 15.04 -13.17
C SER A 75 9.95 14.41 -14.50
N ASN A 76 10.69 14.77 -15.55
CA ASN A 76 10.59 14.10 -16.85
C ASN A 76 11.39 12.79 -16.78
N LEU A 77 10.73 11.73 -16.32
CA LEU A 77 11.26 10.37 -16.44
C LEU A 77 11.00 9.88 -17.86
N GLU A 78 12.06 9.46 -18.55
CA GLU A 78 11.90 8.69 -19.78
C GLU A 78 11.05 7.46 -19.44
N PRO A 79 10.00 7.15 -20.24
CA PRO A 79 9.30 5.90 -20.07
C PRO A 79 10.36 4.80 -20.20
N GLU A 80 10.66 4.05 -19.13
CA GLU A 80 11.39 2.79 -19.34
C GLU A 80 10.61 2.07 -20.42
N ALA A 81 11.31 1.60 -21.46
CA ALA A 81 10.77 0.61 -22.36
C ALA A 81 10.16 -0.44 -21.47
N ILE A 82 8.82 -0.52 -21.47
CA ILE A 82 8.05 -1.35 -20.55
C ILE A 82 8.71 -2.70 -20.65
N LEU A 83 9.52 -3.05 -19.64
CA LEU A 83 10.07 -4.37 -19.52
C LEU A 83 8.80 -5.11 -19.16
N GLU A 84 8.14 -5.63 -20.21
CA GLU A 84 6.97 -6.50 -20.20
C GLU A 84 7.37 -7.72 -19.39
N THR A 85 7.54 -7.52 -18.09
CA THR A 85 7.94 -8.52 -17.12
C THR A 85 6.68 -9.26 -16.76
N ASN A 86 5.93 -9.75 -17.76
CA ASN A 86 4.72 -10.56 -17.68
C ASN A 86 3.69 -10.15 -16.60
N THR A 87 3.77 -8.92 -16.08
CA THR A 87 3.00 -8.49 -14.92
C THR A 87 1.69 -7.97 -15.46
N LYS A 88 0.76 -8.90 -15.71
CA LYS A 88 -0.61 -8.55 -16.07
C LYS A 88 -1.21 -7.75 -14.92
N LEU A 89 -1.38 -6.45 -15.14
CA LEU A 89 -2.14 -5.61 -14.24
C LEU A 89 -3.56 -6.19 -14.10
N PRO A 90 -4.12 -6.24 -12.88
CA PRO A 90 -5.54 -6.51 -12.69
C PRO A 90 -6.39 -5.56 -13.56
N PRO A 91 -7.59 -5.98 -13.99
CA PRO A 91 -8.46 -5.15 -14.85
C PRO A 91 -8.77 -3.76 -14.28
N GLN A 92 -8.69 -3.59 -12.96
CA GLN A 92 -8.93 -2.33 -12.25
C GLN A 92 -7.75 -1.35 -12.34
N GLN A 93 -6.55 -1.81 -12.68
CA GLN A 93 -5.32 -1.02 -12.66
C GLN A 93 -4.97 -0.53 -14.08
N LYS A 94 -4.79 0.78 -14.21
CA LYS A 94 -4.46 1.43 -15.50
C LYS A 94 -2.96 1.39 -15.77
N ALA A 95 -2.57 1.53 -17.03
CA ALA A 95 -1.16 1.67 -17.43
C ALA A 95 -0.45 2.87 -16.74
N SER A 96 -1.18 3.91 -16.32
CA SER A 96 -0.62 5.03 -15.55
C SER A 96 -0.03 4.61 -14.20
N TRP A 97 -0.38 3.42 -13.67
CA TRP A 97 0.22 2.89 -12.46
C TRP A 97 1.74 2.66 -12.64
N PHE A 98 2.19 2.23 -13.83
CA PHE A 98 3.62 2.05 -14.12
C PHE A 98 4.40 3.37 -13.93
N GLN A 99 3.88 4.46 -14.50
CA GLN A 99 4.49 5.79 -14.37
C GLN A 99 4.52 6.25 -12.91
N ASN A 100 3.42 6.06 -12.17
CA ASN A 100 3.39 6.40 -10.73
C ASN A 100 4.41 5.60 -9.92
N ARG A 101 4.61 4.32 -10.25
CA ARG A 101 5.63 3.50 -9.60
C ARG A 101 7.05 3.96 -9.93
N GLN A 102 7.32 4.36 -11.17
CA GLN A 102 8.62 4.92 -11.54
C GLN A 102 8.92 6.21 -10.78
N LEU A 103 7.96 7.14 -10.72
CA LEU A 103 8.09 8.37 -9.94
C LEU A 103 8.31 8.07 -8.46
N PHE A 104 7.59 7.09 -7.90
CA PHE A 104 7.76 6.66 -6.51
C PHE A 104 9.17 6.11 -6.24
N LEU A 105 9.65 5.20 -7.08
CA LEU A 105 11.01 4.65 -6.93
C LEU A 105 12.08 5.72 -7.13
N HIS A 106 11.87 6.65 -8.07
CA HIS A 106 12.78 7.77 -8.27
C HIS A 106 12.86 8.67 -7.03
N GLU A 107 11.73 8.91 -6.37
CA GLU A 107 11.70 9.65 -5.11
C GLU A 107 12.47 8.92 -4.00
N LEU A 108 12.22 7.62 -3.81
CA LEU A 108 12.95 6.83 -2.81
C LEU A 108 14.46 6.86 -3.08
N ALA A 109 14.87 6.75 -4.34
CA ALA A 109 16.27 6.84 -4.73
C ALA A 109 16.88 8.20 -4.40
N SER A 110 16.11 9.30 -4.47
CA SER A 110 16.55 10.64 -4.07
C SER A 110 16.86 10.74 -2.57
N PHE A 111 16.19 9.95 -1.73
CA PHE A 111 16.50 9.77 -0.31
C PHE A 111 17.61 8.73 -0.06
N GLY A 112 18.18 8.14 -1.11
CA GLY A 112 19.16 7.06 -0.98
C GLY A 112 18.55 5.73 -0.49
N ILE A 113 17.22 5.58 -0.60
CA ILE A 113 16.47 4.37 -0.28
C ILE A 113 16.39 3.50 -1.53
N SER A 114 16.98 2.32 -1.47
CA SER A 114 16.96 1.34 -2.57
C SER A 114 15.74 0.40 -2.54
N SER A 115 15.21 0.15 -1.34
CA SER A 115 14.14 -0.84 -1.14
C SER A 115 12.80 -0.17 -0.94
N ALA A 116 11.88 -0.36 -1.89
CA ALA A 116 10.46 -0.03 -1.71
C ALA A 116 9.80 -1.07 -0.79
N THR A 117 9.98 -0.91 0.53
CA THR A 117 9.54 -1.89 1.53
C THR A 117 9.11 -1.21 2.83
N LEU A 118 8.24 -1.86 3.59
CA LEU A 118 7.86 -1.44 4.92
C LEU A 118 8.70 -2.17 5.97
N ASP A 119 8.86 -1.52 7.12
CA ASP A 119 9.34 -2.19 8.31
C ASP A 119 8.17 -2.89 9.00
N TRP A 120 7.88 -4.11 8.54
CA TRP A 120 6.75 -4.94 8.98
C TRP A 120 6.71 -5.22 10.49
N LYS A 121 7.86 -5.10 11.16
CA LYS A 121 8.02 -5.37 12.60
C LYS A 121 7.80 -4.12 13.46
N HIS A 122 7.78 -2.95 12.83
CA HIS A 122 7.66 -1.67 13.52
C HIS A 122 6.31 -1.02 13.25
N SER A 123 5.95 -0.07 14.12
CA SER A 123 4.67 0.61 14.02
C SER A 123 4.64 1.58 12.82
N PRO A 124 3.45 2.00 12.35
CA PRO A 124 3.34 3.04 11.32
C PRO A 124 4.04 4.35 11.72
N GLU A 125 4.10 4.64 13.01
CA GLU A 125 4.71 5.86 13.57
C GLU A 125 6.25 5.77 13.67
N SER A 126 6.85 4.62 13.32
CA SER A 126 8.31 4.52 13.23
C SER A 126 8.86 5.47 12.15
N PRO A 127 10.09 5.99 12.29
CA PRO A 127 10.66 6.91 11.31
C PRO A 127 10.63 6.36 9.87
N TRP A 128 10.94 5.07 9.70
CA TRP A 128 10.89 4.42 8.39
C TRP A 128 9.47 4.37 7.81
N ASN A 129 8.53 3.78 8.55
CA ASN A 129 7.17 3.61 8.04
C ASN A 129 6.48 4.95 7.85
N SER A 130 6.68 5.93 8.74
CA SER A 130 6.06 7.26 8.62
C SER A 130 6.49 7.99 7.35
N VAL A 131 7.78 7.95 7.00
CA VAL A 131 8.30 8.50 5.73
C VAL A 131 7.71 7.74 4.54
N LEU A 132 7.77 6.41 4.53
CA LEU A 132 7.31 5.63 3.38
C LEU A 132 5.81 5.79 3.15
N LEU A 133 5.00 5.77 4.21
CA LEU A 133 3.55 5.96 4.12
C LEU A 133 3.19 7.37 3.66
N ALA A 134 3.96 8.40 4.05
CA ALA A 134 3.79 9.75 3.52
C ALA A 134 4.09 9.84 2.02
N CYS A 135 5.18 9.21 1.55
CA CYS A 135 5.46 9.10 0.11
C CYS A 135 4.30 8.40 -0.61
N VAL A 136 3.85 7.25 -0.12
CA VAL A 136 2.73 6.51 -0.74
C VAL A 136 1.45 7.36 -0.78
N ALA A 137 1.10 8.05 0.32
CA ALA A 137 -0.09 8.90 0.37
C ALA A 137 0.00 10.07 -0.63
N LYS A 138 1.19 10.69 -0.75
CA LYS A 138 1.46 11.71 -1.76
C LYS A 138 1.24 11.17 -3.18
N HIS A 139 1.85 10.04 -3.52
CA HIS A 139 1.74 9.42 -4.85
C HIS A 139 0.31 8.99 -5.16
N TYR A 140 -0.42 8.52 -4.14
CA TYR A 140 -1.82 8.14 -4.30
C TYR A 140 -2.69 9.34 -4.67
N GLU A 141 -2.54 10.47 -3.97
CA GLU A 141 -3.30 11.69 -4.27
C GLU A 141 -2.97 12.25 -5.65
N TRP A 142 -1.69 12.23 -6.05
CA TRP A 142 -1.31 12.58 -7.41
C TRP A 142 -1.95 11.65 -8.44
N ALA A 143 -1.79 10.33 -8.30
CA ALA A 143 -2.37 9.34 -9.21
C ALA A 143 -3.89 9.48 -9.32
N LYS A 144 -4.55 9.78 -8.20
CA LYS A 144 -5.99 10.04 -8.15
C LYS A 144 -6.39 11.29 -8.93
N SER A 145 -5.64 12.39 -8.80
CA SER A 145 -5.87 13.61 -9.59
C SER A 145 -5.76 13.37 -11.10
N GLN A 146 -4.95 12.38 -11.50
CA GLN A 146 -4.78 11.94 -12.89
C GLN A 146 -5.81 10.86 -13.32
N GLY A 147 -6.78 10.54 -12.46
CA GLY A 147 -7.82 9.55 -12.75
C GLY A 147 -7.33 8.10 -12.79
N ALA A 148 -6.20 7.78 -12.14
CA ALA A 148 -5.65 6.42 -12.10
C ALA A 148 -6.59 5.39 -11.46
N PHE A 149 -7.52 5.84 -10.62
CA PHE A 149 -8.47 5.00 -9.88
C PHE A 149 -9.91 5.07 -10.40
N SER A 150 -10.14 5.52 -11.65
CA SER A 150 -11.51 5.68 -12.17
C SER A 150 -12.31 4.37 -12.26
N MET A 151 -11.66 3.21 -12.13
CA MET A 151 -12.31 1.90 -12.09
C MET A 151 -12.76 1.50 -10.67
N TYR A 152 -12.38 2.26 -9.65
CA TYR A 152 -12.84 2.09 -8.28
C TYR A 152 -14.01 3.06 -8.03
N PRO A 153 -15.17 2.58 -7.54
CA PRO A 153 -16.30 3.45 -7.19
C PRO A 153 -16.03 4.20 -5.87
N ILE A 154 -15.05 5.11 -5.89
CA ILE A 154 -14.63 5.89 -4.73
C ILE A 154 -15.63 7.03 -4.48
N ASN A 155 -16.11 7.15 -3.24
CA ASN A 155 -16.91 8.30 -2.81
C ASN A 155 -16.07 9.58 -2.87
N ILE A 156 -16.62 10.65 -3.44
CA ILE A 156 -15.99 11.98 -3.53
C ILE A 156 -15.66 12.59 -2.16
N GLU A 157 -16.35 12.15 -1.11
CA GLU A 157 -16.06 12.58 0.27
C GLU A 157 -14.77 11.95 0.83
N HIS A 158 -14.27 10.87 0.22
CA HIS A 158 -13.03 10.19 0.63
C HIS A 158 -11.81 10.78 -0.10
N THR A 159 -11.45 12.02 0.23
CA THR A 159 -10.51 12.83 -0.57
C THR A 159 -9.32 13.44 0.14
N SER A 160 -9.18 13.33 1.46
CA SER A 160 -8.06 13.99 2.12
C SER A 160 -6.78 13.13 2.13
N LYS A 161 -5.63 13.78 1.93
CA LYS A 161 -4.29 13.21 2.18
C LYS A 161 -4.21 12.53 3.55
N LEU A 162 -4.82 13.14 4.56
CA LEU A 162 -4.89 12.59 5.93
C LEU A 162 -5.69 11.30 6.01
N MET A 163 -6.80 11.19 5.27
CA MET A 163 -7.58 9.96 5.17
C MET A 163 -6.81 8.85 4.47
N CYS A 164 -6.00 9.21 3.46
CA CYS A 164 -5.12 8.25 2.79
C CYS A 164 -4.07 7.72 3.77
N LEU A 165 -3.37 8.62 4.45
CA LEU A 165 -2.37 8.27 5.45
C LEU A 165 -2.96 7.40 6.58
N GLY A 166 -4.09 7.80 7.16
CA GLY A 166 -4.76 7.01 8.20
C GLY A 166 -5.21 5.62 7.72
N THR A 167 -5.62 5.51 6.45
CA THR A 167 -5.96 4.22 5.82
C THR A 167 -4.73 3.33 5.67
N LEU A 168 -3.62 3.89 5.20
CA LEU A 168 -2.34 3.19 5.04
C LEU A 168 -1.80 2.70 6.39
N GLU A 169 -1.84 3.55 7.41
CA GLU A 169 -1.45 3.15 8.77
C GLU A 169 -2.35 2.04 9.30
N ARG A 170 -3.69 2.18 9.18
CA ARG A 170 -4.64 1.16 9.62
C ARG A 170 -4.37 -0.19 8.94
N TRP A 171 -4.06 -0.16 7.65
CA TRP A 171 -3.68 -1.34 6.88
C TRP A 171 -2.40 -1.97 7.44
N LEU A 172 -1.33 -1.19 7.65
CA LEU A 172 -0.08 -1.69 8.20
C LEU A 172 -0.25 -2.28 9.61
N ARG A 173 -0.98 -1.61 10.51
CA ARG A 173 -1.29 -2.13 11.86
C ARG A 173 -2.00 -3.47 11.80
N GLY A 174 -2.98 -3.61 10.90
CA GLY A 174 -3.70 -4.86 10.68
C GLY A 174 -2.77 -5.97 10.19
N HIS A 175 -1.86 -5.64 9.28
CA HIS A 175 -0.90 -6.58 8.72
C HIS A 175 0.13 -7.06 9.75
N THR A 176 0.75 -6.15 10.50
CA THR A 176 1.70 -6.49 11.58
C THR A 176 1.03 -7.36 12.66
N ASP A 177 -0.20 -7.07 13.05
CA ASP A 177 -0.94 -7.90 14.02
C ASP A 177 -1.25 -9.30 13.46
N GLU A 178 -1.61 -9.42 12.18
CA GLU A 178 -1.79 -10.71 11.51
C GLU A 178 -0.47 -11.52 11.50
N MET A 179 0.65 -10.90 11.12
CA MET A 179 1.97 -11.54 11.14
C MET A 179 2.35 -12.02 12.54
N CYS A 180 2.18 -11.18 13.56
CA CYS A 180 2.47 -11.55 14.95
C CYS A 180 1.59 -12.71 15.44
N ARG A 181 0.30 -12.72 15.08
CA ARG A 181 -0.61 -13.83 15.45
C ARG A 181 -0.24 -15.13 14.77
N THR A 182 0.14 -15.06 13.50
CA THR A 182 0.60 -16.19 12.69
C THR A 182 1.89 -16.79 13.24
N LEU A 183 2.86 -15.95 13.63
CA LEU A 183 4.11 -16.41 14.27
C LEU A 183 3.85 -17.11 15.61
N LYS A 184 2.90 -16.58 16.40
CA LYS A 184 2.52 -17.18 17.69
C LYS A 184 1.68 -18.45 17.54
N ASN A 185 0.95 -18.59 16.44
CA ASN A 185 0.03 -19.71 16.19
C ASN A 185 0.18 -20.20 14.74
N PRO A 186 1.23 -20.99 14.43
CA PRO A 186 1.54 -21.39 13.06
C PRO A 186 0.43 -22.20 12.38
N HIS A 187 -0.48 -22.83 13.14
CA HIS A 187 -1.65 -23.51 12.59
C HIS A 187 -2.67 -22.55 11.94
N LEU A 188 -2.71 -21.27 12.35
CA LEU A 188 -3.61 -20.27 11.75
C LEU A 188 -3.30 -20.01 10.27
N ASN A 189 -2.04 -20.14 9.85
CA ASN A 189 -1.67 -20.01 8.43
C ASN A 189 -2.44 -20.97 7.52
N SER A 190 -2.66 -22.21 7.99
CA SER A 190 -3.40 -23.21 7.24
C SER A 190 -4.88 -22.85 7.10
N ILE A 191 -5.45 -22.19 8.12
CA ILE A 191 -6.85 -21.75 8.17
C ILE A 191 -7.05 -20.51 7.30
N HIS A 192 -6.15 -19.53 7.38
CA HIS A 192 -6.18 -18.32 6.54
C HIS A 192 -6.03 -18.68 5.06
N LYS A 193 -5.10 -19.59 4.70
CA LYS A 193 -4.98 -20.10 3.32
C LYS A 193 -6.27 -20.76 2.82
N LYS A 194 -6.93 -21.58 3.67
CA LYS A 194 -8.20 -22.23 3.31
C LYS A 194 -9.35 -21.22 3.11
N LEU A 195 -9.49 -20.24 4.00
CA LEU A 195 -10.53 -19.21 3.91
C LEU A 195 -10.33 -18.29 2.69
N GLN A 196 -9.08 -17.95 2.36
CA GLN A 196 -8.76 -17.16 1.17
C GLN A 196 -9.01 -17.94 -0.13
N GLN A 197 -8.70 -19.25 -0.16
CA GLN A 197 -9.07 -20.11 -1.30
C GLN A 197 -10.58 -20.16 -1.50
N GLN A 198 -11.36 -20.31 -0.43
CA GLN A 198 -12.83 -20.30 -0.52
C GLN A 198 -13.39 -18.98 -1.05
N ARG A 199 -12.87 -17.82 -0.59
CA ARG A 199 -13.29 -16.50 -1.12
C ARG A 199 -12.94 -16.32 -2.59
N SER A 200 -11.76 -16.79 -3.02
CA SER A 200 -11.33 -16.71 -4.42
C SER A 200 -12.23 -17.52 -5.35
N VAL A 201 -12.63 -18.73 -4.93
CA VAL A 201 -13.55 -19.60 -5.67
C VAL A 201 -14.96 -19.02 -5.74
N SER A 202 -15.44 -18.40 -4.66
CA SER A 202 -16.76 -17.76 -4.64
C SER A 202 -16.85 -16.55 -5.58
N LEU A 203 -15.79 -15.74 -5.68
CA LEU A 203 -15.73 -14.60 -6.61
C LEU A 203 -15.68 -15.05 -8.08
N GLN A 204 -14.99 -16.15 -8.39
CA GLN A 204 -14.97 -16.73 -9.75
C GLN A 204 -16.32 -17.30 -10.20
N ARG A 205 -17.16 -17.76 -9.25
CA ARG A 205 -18.50 -18.29 -9.54
C ARG A 205 -19.57 -17.23 -9.76
N MET A 206 -19.28 -15.95 -9.49
CA MET A 206 -20.23 -14.84 -9.66
C MET A 206 -20.12 -14.12 -11.02
N ILE A 207 -19.22 -14.54 -11.91
CA ILE A 207 -19.14 -14.01 -13.28
C ILE A 207 -20.25 -14.68 -14.11
N PRO A 208 -21.26 -13.96 -14.62
CA PRO A 208 -22.27 -14.56 -15.48
C PRO A 208 -21.63 -14.97 -16.80
N ILE A 209 -21.86 -16.23 -17.20
CA ILE A 209 -21.51 -16.71 -18.54
C ILE A 209 -22.49 -16.04 -19.52
N THR A 210 -22.13 -14.88 -20.07
CA THR A 210 -22.78 -14.39 -21.28
C THR A 210 -22.27 -15.23 -22.44
N SER A 211 -23.08 -16.20 -22.86
CA SER A 211 -22.85 -16.98 -24.08
C SER A 211 -23.28 -16.15 -25.31
N PRO A 212 -22.62 -16.32 -26.47
CA PRO A 212 -22.91 -15.59 -27.70
C PRO A 212 -24.29 -15.88 -28.31
#